data_AF-A0AAV6TUH7-F1
#
_entry.id   AF-A0AAV6TUH7-F1
#
_cell.length_a   1.000
_cell.length_b   1.000
_cell.length_c   1.000
_cell.angle_alpha   90.00
_cell.angle_beta   90.00
_cell.angle_gamma   90.00
#
_symmetry.space_group_name_H-M   'P 1'
#
loop_
_entity.id
_entity.type
_entity.pdbx_description
1 polymer ?
#
loop_
_entity_poly.entity_id
_entity_poly.type
_entity_poly.pdbx_seq_one_letter_code
_entity_poly.pdbx_strand_id
1 'polypeptide(L)'
;MVLQNITMKTTVIIFLVIALAVTVHAGLYCPMKPDIACATTGNTCCNDGDCKDGDFCCKEACGAVCKRPAEEETDGEKYDQNPEVCQKGVFTNF
;
A
#
# COMPACT_ATOMS: atom_id res chain seq x y z
N MET A 1 7.49 -33.08 39.53
CA MET A 1 6.15 -32.47 39.29
C MET A 1 6.15 -30.94 39.26
N VAL A 2 6.91 -30.22 40.10
CA VAL A 2 6.93 -28.74 40.13
C VAL A 2 7.49 -28.11 38.83
N LEU A 3 8.58 -28.69 38.29
CA LEU A 3 9.22 -28.18 37.07
C LEU A 3 8.30 -28.22 35.83
N GLN A 4 7.54 -29.31 35.64
CA GLN A 4 6.60 -29.45 34.52
C GLN A 4 5.43 -28.46 34.58
N ASN A 5 4.96 -28.11 35.78
CA ASN A 5 3.94 -27.09 35.98
C ASN A 5 4.46 -25.68 35.68
N ILE A 6 5.72 -25.39 36.00
CA ILE A 6 6.36 -24.11 35.69
C ILE A 6 6.54 -24.00 34.17
N THR A 7 7.10 -25.03 33.52
CA THR A 7 7.29 -25.07 32.06
C THR A 7 5.96 -24.87 31.33
N MET A 8 4.89 -25.58 31.73
CA MET A 8 3.55 -25.45 31.15
C MET A 8 2.99 -24.02 31.28
N LYS A 9 3.12 -23.39 32.45
CA LYS A 9 2.67 -22.00 32.68
C LYS A 9 3.43 -21.00 31.82
N THR A 10 4.76 -21.12 31.73
CA THR A 10 5.57 -20.26 30.85
C THR A 10 5.19 -20.43 29.39
N THR A 11 4.95 -21.65 28.90
CA THR A 11 4.54 -21.88 27.51
C THR A 11 3.19 -21.24 27.21
N VAL A 12 2.22 -21.34 28.14
CA VAL A 12 0.91 -20.69 28.00
C VAL A 12 1.03 -19.17 27.97
N ILE A 13 1.86 -18.58 28.84
CA ILE A 13 2.09 -17.12 28.86
C ILE A 13 2.73 -16.65 27.56
N ILE A 14 3.75 -17.36 27.05
CA ILE A 14 4.40 -17.05 25.78
C ILE A 14 3.39 -17.11 24.63
N PHE A 15 2.55 -18.14 24.59
CA PHE A 15 1.50 -18.27 23.56
C PHE A 15 0.49 -17.12 23.61
N LEU A 16 0.09 -16.69 24.82
CA LEU A 16 -0.81 -15.54 24.99
C LEU A 16 -0.16 -14.23 24.55
N VAL A 17 1.12 -14.01 24.83
CA VAL A 17 1.87 -12.83 24.38
C VAL A 17 2.00 -12.80 22.85
N ILE A 18 2.29 -13.95 22.23
CA ILE A 18 2.37 -14.04 20.76
C ILE A 18 1.01 -13.79 20.14
N ALA A 19 -0.07 -14.39 20.67
CA ALA A 19 -1.43 -14.19 20.16
C ALA A 19 -1.87 -12.71 20.20
N LEU A 20 -1.49 -11.96 21.25
CA LEU A 20 -1.75 -10.52 21.35
C LEU A 20 -0.92 -9.70 20.36
N ALA A 21 0.25 -10.19 19.92
CA ALA A 21 1.11 -9.48 18.97
C ALA A 21 0.64 -9.59 17.51
N VAL A 22 -0.27 -10.51 17.16
CA VAL A 22 -0.70 -10.74 15.77
C VAL A 22 -1.78 -9.76 15.30
N THR A 23 -2.35 -8.94 16.18
CA THR A 23 -3.57 -8.19 15.87
C THR A 23 -3.34 -6.76 15.37
N VAL A 24 -2.60 -6.56 14.29
CA VAL A 24 -2.88 -5.46 13.32
C VAL A 24 -2.07 -5.67 12.04
N HIS A 25 -2.73 -6.16 10.98
CA HIS A 25 -2.26 -5.95 9.62
C HIS A 25 -3.24 -4.99 8.96
N ALA A 26 -3.11 -3.69 9.26
CA ALA A 26 -3.78 -2.66 8.48
C ALA A 26 -3.04 -2.59 7.13
N GLY A 27 -3.64 -3.14 6.08
CA GLY A 27 -3.11 -2.99 4.72
C GLY A 27 -3.34 -1.56 4.24
N LEU A 28 -2.33 -0.96 3.60
CA LEU A 28 -2.46 0.34 2.95
C LEU A 28 -2.48 0.11 1.44
N TYR A 29 -3.56 0.52 0.79
CA TYR A 29 -3.82 0.26 -0.63
C TYR A 29 -3.94 1.57 -1.40
N CYS A 30 -3.67 1.56 -2.71
CA CYS A 30 -4.10 2.67 -3.56
C CYS A 30 -5.63 2.72 -3.57
N PRO A 31 -6.27 3.90 -3.61
CA PRO A 31 -7.73 3.98 -3.77
C PRO A 31 -8.18 3.45 -5.14
N MET A 32 -9.44 3.03 -5.21
CA MET A 32 -10.09 2.63 -6.45
C MET A 32 -10.12 3.81 -7.45
N LYS A 33 -9.71 3.56 -8.69
CA LYS A 33 -9.68 4.59 -9.73
C LYS A 33 -11.09 4.87 -10.28
N PRO A 34 -11.42 6.12 -10.63
CA PRO A 34 -12.66 6.43 -11.32
C PRO A 34 -12.69 5.83 -12.73
N ASP A 35 -13.87 5.41 -13.20
CA ASP A 35 -14.07 4.98 -14.58
C ASP A 35 -14.42 6.18 -15.47
N ILE A 36 -13.39 6.82 -16.00
CA ILE A 36 -13.51 8.01 -16.85
C ILE A 36 -12.65 7.89 -18.11
N ALA A 37 -13.13 8.47 -19.21
CA ALA A 37 -12.35 8.65 -20.42
C ALA A 37 -11.44 9.88 -20.31
N CYS A 38 -10.17 9.73 -20.67
CA CYS A 38 -9.18 10.79 -20.59
C CYS A 38 -8.97 11.43 -21.97
N ALA A 39 -9.19 12.74 -22.07
CA ALA A 39 -8.77 13.51 -23.24
C ALA A 39 -7.24 13.64 -23.31
N THR A 40 -6.57 13.55 -22.17
CA THR A 40 -5.12 13.67 -22.03
C THR A 40 -4.68 12.84 -20.84
N THR A 41 -3.52 12.22 -20.95
CA THR A 41 -2.93 11.37 -19.89
C THR A 41 -1.69 12.06 -19.36
N GLY A 42 -1.39 11.97 -18.07
CA GLY A 42 -0.17 12.55 -17.52
C GLY A 42 0.23 11.94 -16.18
N ASN A 43 1.54 11.79 -15.99
CA ASN A 43 2.11 11.27 -14.76
C ASN A 43 2.63 12.45 -13.92
N THR A 44 2.14 12.56 -12.69
CA THR A 44 2.64 13.52 -11.70
C THR A 44 3.72 12.91 -10.80
N CYS A 45 3.75 11.58 -10.72
CA CYS A 45 4.73 10.79 -9.98
C CYS A 45 5.16 9.57 -10.80
N CYS A 46 6.29 8.98 -10.44
CA CYS A 46 6.81 7.74 -11.00
C CYS A 46 7.10 6.69 -9.93
N ASN A 47 7.20 7.10 -8.67
CA ASN A 47 7.37 6.24 -7.51
C ASN A 47 6.87 6.97 -6.25
N ASP A 48 6.72 6.24 -5.15
CA ASP A 48 6.23 6.80 -3.87
C ASP A 48 7.13 7.93 -3.33
N GLY A 49 8.44 7.94 -3.64
CA GLY A 49 9.37 8.99 -3.25
C GLY A 49 9.19 10.32 -3.99
N ASP A 50 8.41 10.35 -5.07
CA ASP A 50 7.99 11.60 -5.71
C ASP A 50 6.83 12.29 -4.98
N CYS A 51 6.17 11.56 -4.06
CA CYS A 51 5.02 12.02 -3.33
C CYS A 51 5.42 12.58 -1.95
N LYS A 52 4.49 13.30 -1.32
CA LYS A 52 4.68 13.77 0.06
C LYS A 52 4.65 12.58 1.01
N ASP A 53 5.27 12.75 2.18
CA ASP A 53 5.40 11.68 3.17
C ASP A 53 4.09 10.94 3.45
N GLY A 54 4.10 9.64 3.20
CA GLY A 54 2.97 8.73 3.43
C GLY A 54 2.01 8.54 2.25
N ASP A 55 2.13 9.33 1.17
CA ASP A 55 1.34 9.14 -0.05
C ASP A 55 1.98 8.10 -0.98
N PHE A 56 1.16 7.39 -1.75
CA PHE A 56 1.59 6.43 -2.76
C PHE A 56 1.40 6.99 -4.16
N CYS A 57 2.30 6.62 -5.07
CA CYS A 57 2.11 6.87 -6.48
C CYS A 57 1.19 5.79 -7.05
N CYS A 58 -0.05 6.16 -7.36
CA CYS A 58 -1.09 5.24 -7.79
C CYS A 58 -1.41 5.40 -9.28
N LYS A 59 -1.80 4.30 -9.94
CA LYS A 59 -2.36 4.34 -11.30
C LYS A 59 -3.78 4.90 -11.23
N GLU A 60 -4.00 6.07 -11.82
CA GLU A 60 -5.34 6.62 -12.05
C GLU A 60 -5.71 6.47 -13.53
N ALA A 61 -6.99 6.70 -13.86
CA ALA A 61 -7.49 6.60 -15.23
C ALA A 61 -6.67 7.41 -16.24
N CYS A 62 -6.19 8.59 -15.84
CA CYS A 62 -5.47 9.52 -16.71
C CYS A 62 -3.98 9.64 -16.37
N GLY A 63 -3.37 8.60 -15.79
CA GLY A 63 -1.94 8.55 -15.48
C GLY A 63 -1.63 8.42 -13.99
N ALA A 64 -0.38 8.59 -13.61
CA ALA A 64 0.10 8.36 -12.25
C ALA A 64 -0.11 9.57 -11.33
N VAL A 65 -0.75 9.37 -10.17
CA VAL A 65 -1.03 10.44 -9.21
C VAL A 65 -0.71 10.03 -7.78
N CYS A 66 -0.13 10.97 -7.02
CA CYS A 66 0.06 10.82 -5.58
C CYS A 66 -1.30 10.81 -4.86
N LYS A 67 -1.58 9.73 -4.13
CA LYS A 67 -2.81 9.55 -3.36
C LYS A 67 -2.47 9.11 -1.95
N ARG A 68 -3.29 9.54 -0.99
CA ARG A 68 -3.28 8.92 0.32
C ARG A 68 -3.70 7.46 0.20
N PRO A 69 -3.03 6.55 0.91
CA PRO A 69 -3.45 5.16 0.96
C PRO A 69 -4.84 5.03 1.61
N ALA A 70 -5.63 4.11 1.08
CA ALA A 70 -6.85 3.63 1.71
C ALA A 70 -6.50 2.57 2.77
N GLU A 71 -7.21 2.61 3.89
CA GLU A 71 -7.09 1.62 4.98
C GLU A 71 -7.89 0.34 4.70
N GLU A 72 -8.80 0.38 3.72
CA GLU A 72 -9.57 -0.75 3.25
C GLU A 72 -8.95 -1.32 1.98
N GLU A 73 -9.06 -2.65 1.80
CA GLU A 73 -8.62 -3.33 0.59
C GLU A 73 -9.39 -2.81 -0.63
N THR A 74 -8.66 -2.40 -1.67
CA THR A 74 -9.24 -2.00 -2.95
C THR A 74 -8.47 -2.63 -4.11
N ASP A 75 -9.05 -2.55 -5.31
CA ASP A 75 -8.42 -2.97 -6.57
C ASP A 75 -7.49 -1.89 -7.18
N GLY A 76 -7.26 -0.79 -6.45
CA GLY A 76 -6.34 0.27 -6.83
C GLY A 76 -4.90 -0.22 -6.91
N GLU A 77 -4.23 0.12 -8.00
CA GLU A 77 -2.86 -0.32 -8.27
C GLU A 77 -1.83 0.78 -7.96
N LYS A 78 -0.70 0.40 -7.35
CA LYS A 78 0.49 1.25 -7.37
C LYS A 78 1.00 1.41 -8.80
N TYR A 79 1.54 2.58 -9.11
CA TYR A 79 2.21 2.83 -10.37
C TYR A 79 3.48 1.97 -10.44
N ASP A 80 3.63 1.24 -11.53
CA ASP A 80 4.75 0.31 -11.69
C ASP A 80 6.05 1.10 -11.71
N GLN A 81 6.97 0.76 -10.82
CA GLN A 81 8.16 1.53 -10.49
C GLN A 81 9.23 1.44 -11.58
N ASN A 82 8.95 0.96 -12.79
CA ASN A 82 9.94 0.84 -13.84
C ASN A 82 10.48 2.24 -14.22
N PRO A 83 11.65 2.65 -13.69
CA PRO A 83 12.09 4.03 -13.73
C PRO A 83 12.68 4.38 -15.10
N GLU A 84 12.98 3.37 -15.93
CA GLU A 84 13.50 3.56 -17.29
C GLU A 84 12.41 4.00 -18.29
N VAL A 85 11.12 3.90 -17.92
CA VAL A 85 9.98 4.16 -18.82
C VAL A 85 9.02 5.22 -18.25
N CYS A 86 9.17 5.65 -16.99
CA CYS A 86 8.30 6.67 -16.43
C CYS A 86 8.76 8.09 -16.77
N GLN A 87 7.90 8.82 -17.48
CA GLN A 87 8.10 10.23 -17.78
C GLN A 87 7.01 11.06 -17.09
N LYS A 88 7.39 12.04 -16.27
CA LYS A 88 6.45 13.01 -15.70
C LYS A 88 6.06 14.04 -16.75
N GLY A 89 4.80 14.47 -16.72
CA GLY A 89 4.26 15.44 -17.66
C GLY A 89 2.95 15.01 -18.28
N VAL A 90 2.47 15.82 -19.23
CA VAL A 90 1.17 15.66 -19.90
C VAL A 90 1.42 15.15 -21.32
N PHE A 91 0.77 14.06 -21.68
CA PHE A 91 0.83 13.35 -22.95
C PHE A 91 -0.54 13.41 -23.64
N THR A 92 -0.58 14.06 -24.79
CA THR A 92 -1.75 14.08 -25.67
C THR A 92 -1.71 12.86 -26.58
N ASN A 93 -2.73 12.02 -26.51
CA ASN A 93 -2.96 10.99 -27.52
C ASN A 93 -3.43 11.70 -28.80
N PHE A 94 -2.58 11.79 -29.82
CA PHE A 94 -2.95 12.17 -31.18
C PHE A 94 -2.96 10.94 -32.08
#